data_AF-A0AAW5EFF3-F1
#
_entry.id   AF-A0AAW5EFF3-F1
#
_cell.length_a   1.000
_cell.length_b   1.000
_cell.length_c   1.000
_cell.angle_alpha   90.00
_cell.angle_beta   90.00
_cell.angle_gamma   90.00
#
_symmetry.space_group_name_H-M   'P 1'
#
loop_
_entity.id
_entity.type
_entity.pdbx_description
1 polymer ?
#
loop_
_entity_poly.entity_id
_entity_poly.type
_entity_poly.pdbx_seq_one_letter_code
_entity_poly.pdbx_strand_id
1 'polypeptide(L)'
;MMKKIFFILSKQDKKLLFSLLLFSVFISFIESFAISLVMPFITLASDFSYFDRNKYLIQLKDYLALPVFEIIVYFGVVLIVFYV
;
A
#
# COMPACT_ATOMS: atom_id res chain seq x y z
N MET A 1 -29.89 -1.39 20.89
CA MET A 1 -28.82 -2.25 21.47
C MET A 1 -27.49 -1.51 21.64
N MET A 2 -27.00 -0.75 20.65
CA MET A 2 -25.77 0.05 20.75
C MET A 2 -25.71 0.99 21.97
N LYS A 3 -26.83 1.61 22.35
CA LYS A 3 -26.92 2.44 23.57
C LYS A 3 -26.58 1.67 24.85
N LYS A 4 -26.90 0.37 24.93
CA LYS A 4 -26.56 -0.49 26.09
C LYS A 4 -25.05 -0.77 26.14
N ILE A 5 -24.42 -1.02 24.99
CA ILE A 5 -22.96 -1.23 24.88
C ILE A 5 -22.21 0.03 25.34
N PHE A 6 -22.58 1.21 24.79
CA PHE A 6 -21.98 2.47 25.22
C PHE A 6 -22.35 2.88 26.65
N PHE A 7 -23.40 2.33 27.24
CA PHE A 7 -23.73 2.58 28.65
C PHE A 7 -22.80 1.82 29.61
N ILE A 8 -22.37 0.60 29.24
CA ILE A 8 -21.50 -0.25 30.05
C ILE A 8 -20.03 0.22 29.95
N LEU A 9 -19.60 0.74 28.80
CA LEU A 9 -18.23 1.18 28.56
C LEU A 9 -17.86 2.45 29.34
N SER A 10 -16.68 2.44 29.97
CA SER A 10 -16.11 3.64 30.61
C SER A 10 -15.68 4.67 29.56
N LYS A 11 -15.35 5.90 29.98
CA LYS A 11 -14.84 6.94 29.07
C LYS A 11 -13.54 6.53 28.38
N GLN A 12 -12.69 5.78 29.07
CA GLN A 12 -11.42 5.28 28.53
C GLN A 12 -11.67 4.21 27.46
N ASP A 13 -12.57 3.26 27.75
CA ASP A 13 -12.90 2.18 26.81
C ASP A 13 -13.52 2.71 25.51
N LYS A 14 -14.34 3.76 25.60
CA LYS A 14 -14.92 4.43 24.41
C LYS A 14 -13.83 5.06 23.53
N LYS A 15 -12.83 5.71 24.15
CA LYS A 15 -11.71 6.30 23.41
C LYS A 15 -10.87 5.22 22.74
N LEU A 16 -10.59 4.13 23.46
CA LEU A 16 -9.85 2.98 22.93
C LEU A 16 -10.62 2.32 21.78
N LEU A 17 -11.93 2.08 21.94
CA LEU A 17 -12.78 1.51 20.90
C LEU A 17 -12.81 2.38 19.64
N PHE A 18 -12.92 3.70 19.78
CA PHE A 18 -12.87 4.61 18.63
C PHE A 18 -11.48 4.60 17.96
N SER A 19 -10.40 4.55 18.75
CA SER A 19 -9.04 4.41 18.23
C SER A 19 -8.86 3.10 17.47
N LEU A 20 -9.40 1.99 17.97
CA LEU A 20 -9.35 0.69 17.31
C LEU A 20 -10.14 0.68 16.00
N LEU A 21 -11.31 1.32 15.97
CA LEU A 21 -12.07 1.46 14.73
C LEU A 21 -11.29 2.24 13.68
N LEU A 22 -10.71 3.38 14.05
CA LEU A 22 -9.87 4.15 13.12
C LEU A 22 -8.66 3.33 12.66
N PHE A 23 -8.03 2.60 13.57
CA PHE A 23 -6.90 1.74 13.26
C PHE A 23 -7.28 0.59 12.31
N SER A 24 -8.45 -0.03 12.50
CA SER A 24 -8.93 -1.08 11.60
C SER A 24 -9.15 -0.58 10.17
N VAL A 25 -9.70 0.63 10.03
CA VAL A 25 -9.86 1.26 8.71
C VAL A 25 -8.49 1.53 8.11
N PHE A 26 -7.56 2.10 8.89
CA PHE A 26 -6.19 2.35 8.43
C PHE A 26 -5.46 1.08 7.96
N ILE A 27 -5.55 -0.01 8.74
CA ILE A 27 -4.95 -1.30 8.36
C ILE A 27 -5.61 -1.85 7.09
N SER A 28 -6.92 -1.74 6.94
CA SER A 28 -7.61 -2.20 5.72
C SER A 28 -7.15 -1.46 4.45
N PHE A 29 -6.78 -0.17 4.58
CA PHE A 29 -6.17 0.58 3.49
C PHE A 29 -4.78 0.06 3.16
N ILE A 30 -3.95 -0.21 4.17
CA ILE A 30 -2.61 -0.78 3.98
C ILE A 30 -2.70 -2.13 3.28
N GLU A 31 -3.59 -3.01 3.73
CA GLU A 31 -3.80 -4.34 3.14
C GLU A 31 -4.28 -4.24 1.68
N SER A 32 -5.26 -3.38 1.41
CA SER A 32 -5.78 -3.18 0.05
C SER A 32 -4.69 -2.60 -0.86
N PHE A 33 -3.92 -1.63 -0.36
CA PHE A 33 -2.79 -1.04 -1.07
C PHE A 33 -1.72 -2.09 -1.36
N ALA A 34 -1.37 -2.92 -0.37
CA ALA A 34 -0.44 -4.03 -0.52
C ALA A 34 -0.82 -4.91 -1.71
N ILE A 35 -2.01 -5.52 -1.63
CA ILE A 35 -2.51 -6.43 -2.66
C ILE A 35 -2.55 -5.74 -4.03
N SER A 36 -2.91 -4.45 -4.07
CA SER A 36 -2.95 -3.69 -5.32
C SER A 36 -1.59 -3.50 -5.99
N LEU A 37 -0.48 -3.52 -5.24
CA LEU A 37 0.88 -3.34 -5.79
C LEU A 37 1.40 -4.56 -6.56
N VAL A 38 0.83 -5.75 -6.32
CA VAL A 38 1.24 -7.01 -6.97
C VAL A 38 1.04 -6.92 -8.48
N MET A 39 -0.12 -6.45 -8.94
CA MET A 39 -0.44 -6.43 -10.38
C MET A 39 0.42 -5.43 -11.18
N PRO A 40 0.60 -4.16 -10.73
CA PRO A 40 1.55 -3.25 -11.35
C PRO A 40 2.97 -3.83 -11.41
N PHE A 41 3.44 -4.47 -10.34
CA PHE A 41 4.76 -5.10 -10.33
C PHE A 41 4.88 -6.19 -11.39
N ILE A 42 3.95 -7.16 -11.41
CA ILE A 42 3.95 -8.25 -12.39
C ILE A 42 3.92 -7.71 -13.82
N THR A 43 3.07 -6.70 -14.07
CA THR A 43 2.92 -6.09 -15.39
C THR A 43 4.22 -5.43 -15.85
N LEU A 44 4.85 -4.64 -14.99
CA LEU A 44 6.10 -3.96 -15.29
C LEU A 44 7.28 -4.93 -15.40
N ALA A 45 7.29 -6.01 -14.61
CA ALA A 45 8.31 -7.04 -14.67
C ALA A 45 8.21 -7.91 -15.94
N SER A 46 7.01 -8.03 -16.53
CA SER A 46 6.76 -8.88 -17.71
C SER A 46 6.96 -8.15 -19.04
N ASP A 47 6.74 -6.83 -19.09
CA ASP A 47 6.92 -6.02 -20.29
C ASP A 47 7.58 -4.67 -19.95
N PHE A 48 8.85 -4.50 -20.33
CA PHE A 48 9.59 -3.27 -20.04
C PHE A 48 9.20 -2.11 -20.96
N SER A 49 8.51 -2.35 -22.06
CA SER A 49 8.13 -1.28 -23.00
C SER A 49 7.08 -0.32 -22.41
N TYR A 50 6.49 -0.63 -21.25
CA TYR A 50 5.69 0.33 -20.49
C TYR A 50 6.49 1.57 -20.08
N PHE A 51 7.80 1.43 -19.82
CA PHE A 51 8.69 2.53 -19.47
C PHE A 51 9.02 3.48 -20.64
N ASP A 52 8.62 3.13 -21.87
CA ASP A 52 8.80 3.97 -23.06
C ASP A 52 7.46 4.48 -23.63
N ARG A 53 6.33 3.95 -23.15
CA ARG A 53 4.97 4.28 -23.63
C ARG A 53 4.16 5.11 -22.65
N ASN A 54 4.40 4.95 -21.35
CA ASN A 54 3.62 5.63 -20.31
C ASN A 54 4.36 6.88 -19.80
N LYS A 55 3.73 8.05 -19.93
CA LYS A 55 4.30 9.34 -19.49
C LYS A 55 4.79 9.32 -18.02
N TYR A 56 4.05 8.68 -17.12
CA TYR A 56 4.43 8.62 -15.70
C TYR A 56 5.65 7.73 -15.47
N LEU A 57 5.75 6.61 -16.19
CA LEU A 57 6.89 5.70 -16.06
C LEU A 57 8.15 6.25 -16.75
N ILE A 58 8.00 6.99 -17.85
CA ILE A 58 9.09 7.72 -18.49
C ILE A 58 9.66 8.76 -17.50
N GLN A 59 8.79 9.56 -16.88
CA GLN A 59 9.22 10.53 -15.86
C GLN A 59 9.92 9.87 -14.67
N LEU A 60 9.43 8.71 -14.21
CA LEU A 60 10.05 7.95 -13.13
C LEU A 60 11.44 7.42 -13.54
N LYS A 61 11.55 6.85 -14.74
CA LYS A 61 12.81 6.37 -15.33
C LYS A 61 13.83 7.50 -15.46
N ASP A 62 13.41 8.64 -16.00
CA ASP A 62 14.26 9.82 -16.19
C ASP A 62 14.70 10.44 -14.86
N TYR A 63 13.82 10.47 -13.86
CA TYR A 63 14.14 10.96 -12.51
C TYR A 63 15.15 10.07 -11.79
N LEU A 64 14.98 8.75 -11.89
CA LEU A 64 15.89 7.78 -11.27
C LEU A 64 17.22 7.70 -12.01
N ALA A 65 17.24 8.01 -13.32
CA ALA A 65 18.41 7.86 -14.20
C ALA A 65 19.05 6.45 -14.16
N LEU A 66 18.24 5.44 -13.83
CA LEU A 66 18.65 4.04 -13.71
C LEU A 66 18.16 3.21 -14.90
N PRO A 67 18.85 2.09 -15.23
CA PRO A 67 18.31 1.09 -16.14
C PRO A 67 16.97 0.55 -15.64
N VAL A 68 16.02 0.32 -16.54
CA VAL A 68 14.68 -0.20 -16.22
C VAL A 68 14.73 -1.50 -15.41
N PHE A 69 15.70 -2.37 -15.73
CA PHE A 69 15.93 -3.60 -15.00
C PHE A 69 16.21 -3.36 -13.50
N GLU A 70 17.06 -2.39 -13.17
CA GLU A 70 17.39 -2.06 -11.79
C GLU A 70 16.19 -1.47 -11.05
N ILE A 71 15.39 -0.62 -11.71
CA ILE A 71 14.15 -0.07 -11.14
C ILE A 71 13.20 -1.19 -10.71
N ILE A 72 13.06 -2.23 -11.52
CA ILE A 72 12.19 -3.38 -11.23
C ILE A 72 12.76 -4.23 -10.10
N VAL A 73 14.08 -4.43 -10.06
CA VAL A 73 14.75 -5.13 -8.94
C VAL A 73 14.53 -4.38 -7.63
N TYR A 74 14.71 -3.05 -7.61
CA TYR A 74 14.43 -2.23 -6.43
C TYR A 74 12.97 -2.30 -6.03
N PHE A 75 12.04 -2.23 -6.99
CA PHE A 75 10.62 -2.38 -6.70
C PHE A 75 10.31 -3.75 -6.07
N GLY A 76 10.91 -4.83 -6.58
CA GLY A 76 10.79 -6.17 -6.01
C GLY A 76 11.33 -6.27 -4.58
N VAL A 77 12.50 -5.69 -4.29
CA VAL A 77 13.07 -5.65 -2.93
C VAL A 77 12.16 -4.88 -1.98
N VAL A 78 11.62 -3.73 -2.41
CA VAL A 78 10.65 -2.96 -1.63
C VAL A 78 9.41 -3.79 -1.33
N LEU A 79 8.90 -4.56 -2.30
CA LEU A 79 7.76 -5.46 -2.05
C LEU A 79 8.11 -6.55 -1.03
N ILE A 80 9.27 -7.21 -1.16
CA ILE A 80 9.68 -8.24 -0.19
C ILE A 80 9.76 -7.65 1.22
N VAL A 81 10.41 -6.49 1.39
CA VAL A 81 10.51 -5.81 2.68
C VAL A 81 9.15 -5.35 3.20
N PHE A 82 8.22 -4.99 2.31
CA PHE A 82 6.89 -4.55 2.69
C PHE A 82 5.97 -5.70 3.13
N TYR A 83 6.18 -6.91 2.62
CA TYR A 83 5.37 -8.09 2.94
C TYR A 83 5.92 -8.96 4.07
N VAL A 84 7.23 -8.88 4.36
CA VAL A 84 7.90 -9.60 5.46
C VAL A 84 7.84 -8.79 6.76
#